data_AF-A0A2M7TEF5-F1
#
_entry.id   AF-A0A2M7TEF5-F1
#
_cell.length_a   1.000
_cell.length_b   1.000
_cell.length_c   1.000
_cell.angle_alpha   90.00
_cell.angle_beta   90.00
_cell.angle_gamma   90.00
#
_symmetry.space_group_name_H-M   'P 1'
#
loop_
_entity.id
_entity.type
_entity.pdbx_description
1 polymer ?
#
loop_
_entity_poly.entity_id
_entity_poly.type
_entity_poly.pdbx_seq_one_letter_code
_entity_poly.pdbx_strand_id
1 'polypeptide(L)'
;MIPKDTKKINLSFAVFNDRKMKSLNQQYFKRKNPTDVIAFNLNEKVDPQTYLLGELVISYPQLKRQAKKYQVSVAEELARVVAHGVLHLMGYGDETVRQRKDMTIIEDQVIERLKKDPDGTIKKLP
;
A
#
# COMPACT_ATOMS: atom_id res chain seq x y z
N MET A 1 15.69 -5.41 -0.55
CA MET A 1 15.63 -5.52 -2.03
C MET A 1 15.28 -6.96 -2.36
N ILE A 2 14.21 -7.20 -3.14
CA ILE A 2 13.69 -8.55 -3.40
C ILE A 2 14.69 -9.35 -4.26
N PRO A 3 15.13 -10.56 -3.85
CA PRO A 3 16.06 -11.38 -4.62
C PRO A 3 15.52 -11.73 -6.03
N LYS A 4 16.39 -11.74 -7.05
CA LYS A 4 15.99 -11.98 -8.46
C LYS A 4 15.46 -13.41 -8.71
N ASP A 5 15.83 -14.36 -7.86
CA ASP A 5 15.40 -15.76 -7.87
C ASP A 5 14.04 -15.98 -7.18
N THR A 6 13.44 -14.92 -6.63
CA THR A 6 12.12 -14.99 -5.97
C THR A 6 11.04 -15.37 -6.97
N LYS A 7 10.32 -16.47 -6.71
CA LYS A 7 9.16 -16.89 -7.52
C LYS A 7 7.83 -16.49 -6.88
N LYS A 8 7.80 -16.33 -5.55
CA LYS A 8 6.59 -16.00 -4.80
C LYS A 8 6.86 -14.84 -3.86
N ILE A 9 5.96 -13.86 -3.85
CA ILE A 9 5.98 -12.75 -2.92
C ILE A 9 4.71 -12.84 -2.06
N ASN A 10 4.89 -12.88 -0.76
CA ASN A 10 3.80 -12.84 0.21
C ASN A 10 3.63 -11.41 0.72
N LEU A 11 2.40 -10.94 0.68
CA LEU A 11 1.97 -9.65 1.21
C LEU A 11 0.68 -9.86 2.00
N SER A 12 0.70 -9.48 3.28
CA SER A 12 -0.46 -9.59 4.15
C SER A 12 -1.24 -8.27 4.18
N PHE A 13 -2.56 -8.36 4.32
CA PHE A 13 -3.42 -7.20 4.50
C PHE A 13 -4.29 -7.39 5.74
N ALA A 14 -4.40 -6.36 6.56
CA ALA A 14 -5.32 -6.33 7.69
C ALA A 14 -6.12 -5.02 7.68
N VAL A 15 -7.43 -5.11 7.93
CA VAL A 15 -8.34 -3.96 7.86
C VAL A 15 -8.89 -3.67 9.25
N PHE A 16 -8.79 -2.42 9.68
CA PHE A 16 -9.20 -2.00 11.01
C PHE A 16 -10.00 -0.69 11.03
N ASN A 17 -10.56 -0.38 12.19
CA ASN A 17 -11.20 0.89 12.48
C ASN A 17 -10.21 1.96 12.96
N ASP A 18 -10.67 3.21 13.04
CA ASP A 18 -9.83 4.35 13.48
C ASP A 18 -9.24 4.19 14.88
N ARG A 19 -9.95 3.53 15.81
CA ARG A 19 -9.45 3.33 17.18
C ARG A 19 -8.20 2.45 17.16
N LYS A 20 -8.26 1.32 16.47
CA LYS A 20 -7.10 0.40 16.34
C LYS A 20 -5.99 1.04 15.52
N MET A 21 -6.31 1.75 14.44
CA MET A 21 -5.32 2.46 13.62
C MET A 21 -4.59 3.56 14.40
N LYS A 22 -5.30 4.35 15.22
CA LYS A 22 -4.69 5.31 16.13
C LYS A 22 -3.77 4.64 17.14
N SER A 23 -4.19 3.52 17.73
CA SER A 23 -3.35 2.75 18.66
C SER A 23 -2.07 2.26 18.00
N LEU A 24 -2.15 1.72 16.78
CA LEU A 24 -0.99 1.23 16.03
C LEU A 24 -0.06 2.38 15.65
N ASN A 25 -0.60 3.49 15.13
CA ASN A 25 0.21 4.66 14.74
C ASN A 25 0.95 5.27 15.94
N GLN A 26 0.31 5.30 17.11
CA GLN A 26 0.94 5.75 18.35
C GLN A 26 2.03 4.78 18.83
N GLN A 27 1.78 3.47 18.75
CA GLN A 27 2.72 2.45 19.21
C GLN A 27 4.02 2.49 18.40
N TYR A 28 3.90 2.45 17.06
CA TYR A 28 5.02 2.26 16.14
C TYR A 28 5.65 3.57 15.64
N PHE A 29 4.88 4.65 15.47
CA PHE A 29 5.38 5.92 14.90
C PHE A 29 5.25 7.12 15.85
N LYS A 30 4.78 6.89 17.09
CA LYS A 30 4.55 7.93 18.11
C LYS A 30 3.59 9.05 17.66
N ARG A 31 2.73 8.78 16.67
CA ARG A 31 1.73 9.71 16.13
C ARG A 31 0.35 9.45 16.75
N LYS A 32 -0.28 10.50 17.29
CA LYS A 32 -1.57 10.40 18.02
C LYS A 32 -2.81 10.34 17.12
N ASN A 33 -2.67 10.51 15.81
CA ASN A 33 -3.78 10.52 14.87
C ASN A 33 -3.86 9.18 14.10
N PRO A 34 -5.07 8.67 13.75
CA PRO A 34 -5.18 7.56 12.83
C PRO A 34 -4.60 7.95 11.46
N THR A 35 -4.06 6.96 10.76
CA THR A 35 -3.64 7.06 9.36
C THR A 35 -4.47 6.10 8.51
N ASP A 36 -4.43 6.28 7.20
CA ASP A 36 -5.10 5.43 6.22
C ASP A 36 -4.40 4.09 6.01
N VAL A 37 -3.06 4.07 5.98
CA VAL A 37 -2.25 2.86 5.90
C VAL A 37 -1.02 2.91 6.79
N ILE A 38 -0.66 1.75 7.35
CA ILE A 38 0.64 1.49 7.97
C ILE A 38 1.27 0.32 7.22
N ALA A 39 2.50 0.52 6.74
CA ALA A 39 3.28 -0.52 6.09
C ALA A 39 4.31 -1.10 7.07
N PHE A 40 4.14 -2.37 7.44
CA PHE A 40 5.11 -3.12 8.22
C PHE A 40 6.06 -3.85 7.28
N ASN A 41 7.29 -3.35 7.22
CA ASN A 41 8.32 -3.91 6.37
C ASN A 41 8.96 -5.14 7.04
N LEU A 42 8.67 -6.33 6.50
CA LEU A 42 9.25 -7.59 7.01
C LEU A 42 10.49 -7.99 6.20
N ASN A 43 10.45 -7.82 4.87
CA ASN A 43 11.57 -8.01 3.95
C ASN A 43 12.40 -9.29 4.21
N GLU A 44 11.71 -10.41 4.45
CA GLU A 44 12.32 -11.66 4.91
C GLU A 44 12.24 -12.77 3.84
N LYS A 45 13.32 -13.55 3.68
CA LYS A 45 13.32 -14.75 2.84
C LYS A 45 12.81 -15.93 3.68
N VAL A 46 11.61 -16.41 3.36
CA VAL A 46 10.94 -17.51 4.11
C VAL A 46 11.50 -18.87 3.68
N ASP A 47 11.73 -19.03 2.38
CA ASP A 47 12.34 -20.22 1.79
C ASP A 47 13.15 -19.82 0.53
N PRO A 48 13.87 -20.73 -0.14
CA PRO A 48 14.68 -20.40 -1.32
C PRO A 48 13.96 -19.62 -2.42
N GLN A 49 12.64 -19.75 -2.59
CA GLN A 49 11.85 -19.17 -3.68
C GLN A 49 10.72 -18.24 -3.21
N THR A 50 10.44 -18.16 -1.90
CA THR A 50 9.38 -17.34 -1.32
C THR A 50 9.93 -16.19 -0.49
N TYR A 51 9.48 -14.97 -0.79
CA TYR A 51 9.85 -13.75 -0.10
C TYR A 51 8.64 -13.12 0.60
N LEU A 52 8.76 -12.83 1.89
CA LEU A 52 7.75 -12.12 2.67
C LEU A 52 8.05 -10.62 2.63
N LEU A 53 7.26 -9.88 1.85
CA LEU A 53 7.45 -8.44 1.65
C LEU A 53 7.06 -7.67 2.91
N GLY A 54 5.88 -7.95 3.46
CA GLY A 54 5.40 -7.23 4.63
C GLY A 54 3.90 -7.37 4.87
N GLU A 55 3.38 -6.47 5.68
CA GLU A 55 1.96 -6.35 5.99
C GLU A 55 1.47 -4.91 5.82
N LEU A 56 0.34 -4.75 5.15
CA LEU A 56 -0.36 -3.47 5.04
C LEU A 56 -1.58 -3.48 5.96
N VAL A 57 -1.57 -2.56 6.93
CA VAL A 57 -2.66 -2.34 7.87
C VAL A 57 -3.44 -1.11 7.42
N ILE A 58 -4.71 -1.30 7.06
CA ILE A 58 -5.54 -0.33 6.34
C ILE A 58 -6.73 0.11 7.20
N SER A 59 -7.01 1.42 7.20
CA SER A 59 -8.20 1.99 7.85
C SER A 59 -9.37 2.14 6.87
N TYR A 60 -10.35 1.25 6.93
CA TYR A 60 -11.56 1.38 6.09
C TYR A 60 -12.35 2.69 6.34
N PRO A 61 -12.51 3.18 7.57
CA PRO A 61 -13.13 4.49 7.81
C PRO A 61 -12.37 5.66 7.18
N GLN A 62 -11.03 5.64 7.19
CA GLN A 62 -10.24 6.68 6.50
C GLN A 62 -10.46 6.60 4.99
N LEU A 63 -10.38 5.41 4.40
CA LEU A 63 -10.62 5.22 2.96
C LEU A 63 -11.96 5.82 2.53
N LYS A 64 -13.04 5.57 3.29
CA LYS A 64 -14.35 6.18 2.99
C LYS A 64 -14.34 7.71 3.03
N ARG A 65 -13.65 8.31 4.01
CA ARG A 65 -13.53 9.77 4.12
C ARG A 65 -12.71 10.36 2.99
N GLN A 66 -11.61 9.70 2.61
CA GLN A 66 -10.75 10.13 1.50
C GLN A 66 -11.44 9.97 0.15
N ALA A 67 -12.07 8.84 -0.11
CA ALA A 67 -12.87 8.61 -1.31
C ALA A 67 -13.94 9.71 -1.49
N LYS A 68 -14.66 10.07 -0.42
CA LYS A 68 -15.61 11.18 -0.44
C LYS A 68 -14.93 12.53 -0.69
N LYS A 69 -13.80 12.81 -0.04
CA LYS A 69 -13.05 14.07 -0.19
C LYS A 69 -12.51 14.26 -1.61
N TYR A 70 -11.99 13.20 -2.21
CA TYR A 70 -11.40 13.22 -3.54
C TYR A 70 -12.39 12.90 -4.66
N GLN A 71 -13.66 12.65 -4.33
CA GLN A 71 -14.72 12.32 -5.28
C GLN A 71 -14.41 11.08 -6.15
N VAL A 72 -13.78 10.07 -5.55
CA VAL A 72 -13.46 8.79 -6.18
C VAL A 72 -14.22 7.64 -5.51
N SER A 73 -14.23 6.48 -6.14
CA SER A 73 -14.80 5.27 -5.52
C SER A 73 -13.91 4.79 -4.35
N VAL A 74 -14.51 4.06 -3.39
CA VAL A 74 -13.73 3.45 -2.30
C VAL A 74 -12.73 2.42 -2.84
N ALA A 75 -13.04 1.74 -3.95
CA ALA A 75 -12.14 0.80 -4.61
C ALA A 75 -10.92 1.51 -5.22
N GLU A 76 -11.13 2.65 -5.87
CA GLU A 76 -10.02 3.47 -6.42
C GLU A 76 -9.13 4.01 -5.30
N GLU A 77 -9.72 4.51 -4.22
CA GLU A 77 -8.96 4.97 -3.06
C GLU A 77 -8.19 3.83 -2.37
N LEU A 78 -8.82 2.66 -2.22
CA LEU A 78 -8.14 1.47 -1.69
C LEU A 78 -6.95 1.09 -2.57
N ALA A 79 -7.12 1.08 -3.90
CA ALA A 79 -6.04 0.77 -4.82
C ALA A 79 -4.87 1.76 -4.68
N ARG A 80 -5.15 3.05 -4.55
CA ARG A 80 -4.12 4.08 -4.35
C ARG A 80 -3.38 3.88 -3.04
N VAL A 81 -4.11 3.63 -1.94
CA VAL A 81 -3.52 3.38 -0.62
C VAL A 81 -2.70 2.09 -0.57
N VAL A 82 -3.15 1.04 -1.26
CA VAL A 82 -2.37 -0.21 -1.40
C VAL A 82 -1.11 0.02 -2.23
N ALA A 83 -1.20 0.72 -3.37
CA ALA A 83 -0.04 1.06 -4.19
C ALA A 83 0.98 1.87 -3.37
N HIS A 84 0.51 2.89 -2.65
CA HIS A 84 1.33 3.71 -1.74
C HIS A 84 2.03 2.85 -0.68
N GLY A 85 1.28 1.96 0.00
CA GLY A 85 1.84 1.05 1.00
C GLY A 85 2.89 0.09 0.43
N VAL A 86 2.63 -0.51 -0.75
CA VAL A 86 3.59 -1.40 -1.42
C VAL A 86 4.86 -0.66 -1.83
N LEU A 87 4.75 0.58 -2.32
CA LEU A 87 5.90 1.41 -2.66
C LEU A 87 6.79 1.66 -1.44
N HIS A 88 6.21 1.96 -0.27
CA HIS A 88 6.96 2.05 0.98
C HIS A 88 7.66 0.73 1.34
N LEU A 89 7.00 -0.42 1.18
CA LEU A 89 7.62 -1.73 1.42
C LEU A 89 8.81 -1.98 0.46
N MET A 90 8.73 -1.46 -0.77
CA MET A 90 9.79 -1.51 -1.77
C MET A 90 10.91 -0.49 -1.55
N GLY A 91 10.81 0.38 -0.55
CA GLY A 91 11.84 1.36 -0.18
C GLY A 91 11.70 2.72 -0.85
N TYR A 92 10.57 3.01 -1.50
CA TYR A 92 10.24 4.37 -1.88
C TYR A 92 9.87 5.17 -0.62
N GLY A 93 10.22 6.44 -0.59
CA GLY A 93 9.81 7.37 0.48
C GLY A 93 9.01 8.53 -0.10
N ASP A 94 8.37 9.31 0.77
CA ASP A 94 7.51 10.47 0.43
C ASP A 94 7.80 11.72 1.29
N GLU A 95 8.97 11.74 1.93
CA GLU A 95 9.40 12.80 2.86
C GLU A 95 9.77 14.10 2.15
N THR A 96 10.36 14.00 0.94
CA THR A 96 10.70 15.16 0.11
C THR A 96 9.71 15.35 -1.05
N VAL A 97 9.64 16.57 -1.59
CA VAL A 97 8.78 16.90 -2.74
C VAL A 97 9.08 16.01 -3.95
N ARG A 98 10.37 15.73 -4.20
CA ARG A 98 10.81 14.87 -5.31
C ARG A 98 10.34 13.43 -5.12
N GLN A 99 10.62 12.86 -3.96
CA GLN A 99 10.18 11.53 -3.56
C GLN A 99 8.67 11.33 -3.70
N ARG A 100 7.90 12.29 -3.18
CA ARG A 100 6.44 12.28 -3.29
C ARG A 100 5.99 12.31 -4.74
N LYS A 101 6.59 13.15 -5.58
CA LYS A 101 6.27 13.22 -7.00
C LYS A 101 6.54 11.88 -7.70
N ASP A 102 7.66 11.24 -7.41
CA ASP A 102 8.02 9.94 -7.99
C ASP A 102 7.00 8.85 -7.60
N MET A 103 6.58 8.82 -6.32
CA MET A 103 5.52 7.89 -5.87
C MET A 103 4.17 8.19 -6.52
N THR A 104 3.75 9.47 -6.59
CA THR A 104 2.48 9.85 -7.21
C THR A 104 2.39 9.42 -8.66
N ILE A 105 3.48 9.51 -9.43
CA ILE A 105 3.51 9.03 -10.83
C ILE A 105 3.20 7.52 -10.89
N ILE A 106 3.79 6.72 -10.01
CA ILE A 106 3.58 5.27 -9.99
C ILE A 106 2.16 4.93 -9.52
N GLU A 107 1.67 5.61 -8.49
CA GLU A 107 0.30 5.46 -8.01
C GLU A 107 -0.71 5.73 -9.14
N ASP A 108 -0.53 6.83 -9.88
CA ASP A 108 -1.41 7.18 -11.00
C ASP A 108 -1.36 6.14 -12.12
N GLN A 109 -0.17 5.59 -12.43
CA GLN A 109 -0.05 4.48 -13.39
C GLN A 109 -0.82 3.23 -12.94
N VAL A 110 -0.80 2.89 -11.65
CA VAL A 110 -1.56 1.76 -11.11
C VAL A 110 -3.07 2.01 -11.24
N ILE A 111 -3.54 3.21 -10.89
CA ILE A 111 -4.96 3.56 -10.99
C ILE A 111 -5.44 3.54 -12.44
N GLU A 112 -4.69 4.12 -13.37
CA GLU A 112 -5.03 4.11 -14.80
C GLU A 112 -5.11 2.68 -15.36
N ARG A 113 -4.25 1.78 -14.87
CA ARG A 113 -4.32 0.37 -15.26
C ARG A 113 -5.57 -0.31 -14.72
N LEU A 114 -5.92 -0.10 -13.46
CA LEU A 114 -7.14 -0.67 -12.86
C LEU A 114 -8.41 -0.13 -13.51
N LYS A 115 -8.43 1.12 -13.96
CA LYS A 115 -9.55 1.66 -14.74
C LYS A 115 -9.73 0.94 -16.07
N LYS A 116 -8.63 0.52 -16.70
CA LYS A 116 -8.64 -0.25 -17.95
C LYS A 116 -8.94 -1.74 -17.73
N ASP A 117 -8.59 -2.26 -16.56
CA ASP A 117 -8.73 -3.66 -16.17
C ASP A 117 -9.20 -3.83 -14.72
N PRO A 118 -10.48 -3.57 -14.45
CA PRO A 118 -11.01 -3.57 -13.08
C PRO A 118 -10.96 -4.96 -12.43
N ASP A 119 -10.98 -6.03 -13.24
CA ASP A 119 -11.00 -7.42 -12.79
C ASP A 119 -9.61 -8.08 -12.78
N GLY A 120 -8.56 -7.38 -13.20
CA GLY A 120 -7.19 -7.93 -13.30
C GLY A 120 -7.04 -9.02 -14.36
N THR A 121 -7.91 -9.02 -15.37
CA THR A 121 -8.03 -10.04 -16.43
C THR A 121 -7.23 -9.71 -17.69
N ILE A 122 -6.81 -8.46 -17.86
CA ILE A 122 -5.94 -8.03 -18.96
C ILE A 122 -4.53 -8.55 -18.66
N LYS A 123 -4.22 -9.66 -19.34
CA LYS A 123 -2.98 -10.45 -19.39
C LYS A 123 -1.71 -9.77 -18.85
N LYS A 124 -0.92 -10.60 -18.14
CA LYS A 124 0.44 -10.38 -17.61
C LYS A 124 1.21 -9.28 -18.33
N LEU A 125 1.84 -8.40 -17.53
CA LEU A 125 2.90 -7.50 -18.01
C LEU A 125 3.90 -8.27 -18.91
N PRO A 126 4.39 -7.67 -20.01
CA PRO A 126 5.57 -8.17 -20.70
C PRO A 126 6.78 -8.24 -19.76
#